data_AF-A0A416VV98-F1
#
_entry.id   AF-A0A416VV98-F1
#
_cell.length_a   1.000
_cell.length_b   1.000
_cell.length_c   1.000
_cell.angle_alpha   90.00
_cell.angle_beta   90.00
_cell.angle_gamma   90.00
#
_symmetry.space_group_name_H-M   'P 1'
#
loop_
_entity.id
_entity.type
_entity.pdbx_description
1 polymer ?
#
loop_
_entity_poly.entity_id
_entity_poly.type
_entity_poly.pdbx_seq_one_letter_code
_entity_poly.pdbx_strand_id
1 'polypeptide(L)'
;MEKNLFRELYKRTCGLTLKDCPPSSLSGLLHGYLSVYSMVRVYPWLEDEFEGPWDIHERVREIARMIQELLKDGDIPVDTRAGYVVDLMDAYLLYSDMNFLDVALDTAYEILTPKGSEKMVLPCRTPNICRLLCNCYYFTGEEESGLLARSLVTEALGLSRKFSCEELIAWWEAIRTYESVIGEMEVPVEEKERLVGERIRLGVSVEQVEDEKIEDFQQNNSDVCLIAKVFDILARREFIMCNEVFGK
;
A
#
# COMPACT_ATOMS: atom_id res chain seq x y z
N MET A 1 -4.86 -7.73 23.84
CA MET A 1 -5.36 -8.98 23.22
C MET A 1 -4.82 -9.12 21.79
N GLU A 2 -4.64 -8.01 21.07
CA GLU A 2 -4.07 -7.98 19.70
C GLU A 2 -2.56 -8.29 19.58
N LYS A 3 -1.72 -7.94 20.57
CA LYS A 3 -0.26 -8.20 20.47
C LYS A 3 0.11 -9.68 20.28
N ASN A 4 -0.63 -10.60 20.90
CA ASN A 4 -0.41 -12.03 20.68
C ASN A 4 -0.89 -12.46 19.28
N LEU A 5 -2.01 -11.89 18.81
CA LEU A 5 -2.55 -12.18 17.48
C LEU A 5 -1.56 -11.80 16.38
N PHE A 6 -0.96 -10.61 16.46
CA PHE A 6 -0.01 -10.16 15.44
C PHE A 6 1.25 -11.05 15.39
N ARG A 7 1.82 -11.42 16.54
CA ARG A 7 2.97 -12.32 16.60
C ARG A 7 2.68 -13.71 16.04
N GLU A 8 1.51 -14.26 16.34
CA GLU A 8 1.06 -15.53 15.78
C GLU A 8 0.86 -15.45 14.27
N LEU A 9 0.27 -14.34 13.80
CA LEU A 9 0.05 -14.09 12.38
C LEU A 9 1.36 -13.94 11.62
N TYR A 10 2.34 -13.20 12.17
CA TYR A 10 3.68 -13.09 11.59
C TYR A 10 4.35 -14.45 11.43
N LYS A 11 4.35 -15.29 12.47
CA LYS A 11 4.93 -16.64 12.38
C LYS A 11 4.23 -17.48 11.31
N ARG A 12 2.92 -17.31 11.17
CA ARG A 12 2.15 -18.00 10.14
C ARG A 12 2.50 -17.51 8.74
N THR A 13 2.67 -16.21 8.51
CA THR A 13 3.05 -15.67 7.20
C THR A 13 4.47 -16.07 6.80
N CYS A 14 5.40 -16.22 7.77
CA CYS A 14 6.74 -16.77 7.54
C CYS A 14 6.67 -18.22 7.03
N GLY A 15 5.74 -19.02 7.55
CA GLY A 15 5.53 -20.41 7.13
C GLY A 15 4.81 -20.60 5.79
N LEU A 16 4.32 -19.54 5.15
CA LEU A 16 3.62 -19.66 3.86
C LEU A 16 4.57 -20.04 2.73
N THR A 17 4.16 -21.00 1.91
CA THR A 17 4.81 -21.26 0.62
C THR A 17 4.29 -20.25 -0.39
N LEU A 18 5.11 -19.25 -0.70
CA LEU A 18 4.74 -18.10 -1.52
C LEU A 18 4.18 -18.47 -2.92
N LYS A 19 4.66 -19.57 -3.51
CA LYS A 19 4.18 -20.07 -4.81
C LYS A 19 2.74 -20.59 -4.79
N ASP A 20 2.26 -20.97 -3.61
CA ASP A 20 0.90 -21.49 -3.41
C ASP A 20 -0.07 -20.37 -3.00
N CYS A 21 0.44 -19.17 -2.73
CA CYS A 21 -0.38 -18.02 -2.40
C CYS A 21 -1.11 -17.48 -3.64
N PRO A 22 -2.38 -17.08 -3.52
CA PRO A 22 -3.08 -16.36 -4.59
C PRO A 22 -2.34 -15.06 -4.96
N PRO A 23 -2.29 -14.67 -6.24
CA PRO A 23 -1.70 -13.39 -6.66
C PRO A 23 -2.28 -12.16 -5.92
N SER A 24 -3.56 -12.22 -5.56
CA SER A 24 -4.26 -11.16 -4.83
C SER A 24 -3.81 -10.99 -3.38
N SER A 25 -3.11 -11.96 -2.78
CA SER A 25 -2.59 -11.84 -1.41
C SER A 25 -1.19 -11.24 -1.36
N LEU A 26 -0.46 -11.19 -2.47
CA LEU A 26 0.96 -10.81 -2.48
C LEU A 26 1.20 -9.38 -2.04
N SER A 27 0.37 -8.44 -2.49
CA SER A 27 0.48 -7.02 -2.10
C SER A 27 0.31 -6.84 -0.59
N GLY A 28 -0.72 -7.45 0.02
CA GLY A 28 -0.91 -7.40 1.47
C GLY A 28 0.23 -8.04 2.26
N LEU A 29 0.78 -9.17 1.77
CA LEU A 29 1.97 -9.77 2.38
C LEU A 29 3.18 -8.82 2.30
N LEU A 30 3.40 -8.20 1.13
CA LEU A 30 4.49 -7.27 0.90
C LEU A 30 4.42 -6.09 1.89
N HIS A 31 3.28 -5.40 1.96
CA HIS A 31 3.09 -4.22 2.81
C HIS A 31 3.18 -4.53 4.30
N GLY A 32 2.68 -5.71 4.71
CA GLY A 32 2.86 -6.21 6.06
C GLY A 32 4.34 -6.41 6.41
N TYR A 33 5.12 -7.06 5.53
CA TYR A 33 6.56 -7.25 5.77
C TYR A 33 7.36 -5.94 5.69
N LEU A 34 7.01 -5.00 4.81
CA LEU A 34 7.61 -3.66 4.77
C LEU A 34 7.38 -2.90 6.10
N SER A 35 6.19 -3.04 6.67
CA SER A 35 5.85 -2.48 7.99
C SER A 35 6.65 -3.13 9.12
N VAL A 36 6.76 -4.47 9.13
CA VAL A 36 7.60 -5.18 10.13
C VAL A 36 9.06 -4.77 10.00
N TYR A 37 9.59 -4.71 8.78
CA TYR A 37 10.96 -4.29 8.54
C TYR A 37 11.22 -2.89 9.09
N SER A 38 10.34 -1.94 8.78
CA SER A 38 10.45 -0.56 9.24
C SER A 38 10.42 -0.49 10.77
N MET A 39 9.51 -1.24 11.40
CA MET A 39 9.41 -1.32 12.85
C MET A 39 10.67 -1.90 13.50
N VAL A 40 11.18 -3.04 13.02
CA VAL A 40 12.39 -3.68 13.58
C VAL A 40 13.63 -2.81 13.35
N ARG A 41 13.70 -2.09 12.22
CA ARG A 41 14.79 -1.13 11.97
C ARG A 41 14.82 0.04 12.95
N VAL A 42 13.66 0.56 13.31
CA VAL A 42 13.54 1.67 14.28
C VAL A 42 13.70 1.15 15.72
N TYR A 43 13.25 -0.07 15.99
CA TYR A 43 13.24 -0.70 17.31
C TYR A 43 13.96 -2.06 17.28
N PRO A 44 15.32 -2.08 17.25
CA PRO A 44 16.09 -3.32 17.02
C PRO A 44 15.91 -4.42 18.07
N TRP A 45 15.44 -4.10 19.28
CA TRP A 45 15.13 -5.12 20.30
C TRP A 45 13.93 -6.01 19.92
N LEU A 46 13.15 -5.63 18.90
CA LEU A 46 12.06 -6.45 18.38
C LEU A 46 12.56 -7.60 17.49
N GLU A 47 13.85 -7.65 17.16
CA GLU A 47 14.46 -8.80 16.46
C GLU A 47 14.21 -10.12 17.20
N ASP A 48 14.17 -10.10 18.54
CA ASP A 48 13.89 -11.27 19.38
C ASP A 48 12.45 -11.80 19.22
N GLU A 49 11.52 -10.96 18.75
CA GLU A 49 10.10 -11.30 18.62
C GLU A 49 9.69 -11.67 17.20
N PHE A 50 10.35 -11.06 16.22
CA PHE A 50 10.14 -11.28 14.80
C PHE A 50 11.32 -12.06 14.22
N GLU A 51 12.03 -11.50 13.25
CA GLU A 51 13.28 -12.03 12.71
C GLU A 51 14.25 -10.86 12.53
N GLY A 52 15.51 -11.17 12.21
CA GLY A 52 16.50 -10.13 11.91
C GLY A 52 16.09 -9.32 10.68
N PRO A 53 16.54 -8.07 10.54
CA PRO A 53 16.22 -7.24 9.38
C PRO A 53 16.55 -7.91 8.05
N TRP A 54 17.58 -8.75 8.01
CA TRP A 54 17.99 -9.48 6.80
C TRP A 54 16.98 -10.55 6.37
N ASP A 55 16.38 -11.29 7.31
CA ASP A 55 15.40 -12.32 6.99
C ASP A 55 14.08 -11.70 6.49
N ILE A 56 13.61 -10.66 7.18
CA ILE A 56 12.43 -9.89 6.76
C ILE A 56 12.66 -9.27 5.38
N HIS A 57 13.85 -8.70 5.19
CA HIS A 57 14.29 -8.16 3.91
C HIS A 57 14.16 -9.24 2.84
N GLU A 58 14.85 -10.39 2.95
CA GLU A 58 14.79 -11.44 1.91
C GLU A 58 13.37 -11.89 1.60
N ARG A 59 12.49 -11.92 2.61
CA ARG A 59 11.08 -12.23 2.40
C ARG A 59 10.36 -11.20 1.52
N VAL A 60 10.59 -9.91 1.73
CA VAL A 60 10.09 -8.83 0.85
C VAL A 60 10.60 -9.03 -0.58
N ARG A 61 11.88 -9.41 -0.76
CA ARG A 61 12.45 -9.67 -2.09
C ARG A 61 11.76 -10.79 -2.84
N GLU A 62 11.49 -11.90 -2.15
CA GLU A 62 10.82 -13.05 -2.74
C GLU A 62 9.43 -12.68 -3.24
N ILE A 63 8.68 -11.92 -2.43
CA ILE A 63 7.35 -11.43 -2.81
C ILE A 63 7.45 -10.47 -4.00
N ALA A 64 8.37 -9.51 -3.98
CA ALA A 64 8.58 -8.57 -5.08
C ALA A 64 8.94 -9.28 -6.39
N ARG A 65 9.79 -10.33 -6.35
CA ARG A 65 10.09 -11.15 -7.53
C ARG A 65 8.88 -11.85 -8.11
N MET A 66 7.98 -12.36 -7.27
CA MET A 66 6.74 -12.96 -7.77
C MET A 66 5.82 -11.92 -8.40
N ILE A 67 5.70 -10.74 -7.78
CA ILE A 67 4.94 -9.61 -8.33
C ILE A 67 5.51 -9.19 -9.69
N GLN A 68 6.83 -9.09 -9.81
CA GLN A 68 7.51 -8.80 -11.07
C GLN A 68 7.20 -9.85 -12.15
N GLU A 69 7.11 -11.13 -11.80
CA GLU A 69 6.72 -12.17 -12.75
C GLU A 69 5.24 -12.05 -13.19
N LEU A 70 4.35 -11.64 -12.28
CA LEU A 70 2.95 -11.38 -12.62
C LEU A 70 2.82 -10.25 -13.63
N LEU A 71 3.66 -9.21 -13.57
CA LEU A 71 3.63 -8.09 -14.52
C LEU A 71 3.90 -8.50 -15.98
N LYS A 72 4.47 -9.68 -16.24
CA LYS A 72 4.66 -10.19 -17.60
C LYS A 72 3.37 -10.66 -18.25
N ASP A 73 2.33 -10.90 -17.45
CA ASP A 73 1.01 -11.25 -17.95
C ASP A 73 0.26 -9.99 -18.42
N GLY A 74 0.06 -9.90 -19.73
CA GLY A 74 -0.62 -8.78 -20.39
C GLY A 74 -2.14 -8.76 -20.16
N ASP A 75 -2.72 -9.85 -19.65
CA ASP A 75 -4.18 -9.97 -19.45
C ASP A 75 -4.63 -9.44 -18.07
N ILE A 76 -3.69 -9.05 -17.20
CA ILE A 76 -4.02 -8.46 -15.89
C ILE A 76 -4.71 -7.10 -16.07
N PRO A 77 -5.81 -6.83 -15.35
CA PRO A 77 -6.48 -5.53 -15.39
C PRO A 77 -5.51 -4.38 -15.08
N VAL A 78 -5.66 -3.26 -15.81
CA VAL A 78 -4.78 -2.08 -15.68
C VAL A 78 -4.65 -1.60 -14.23
N ASP A 79 -5.76 -1.61 -13.48
CA ASP A 79 -5.78 -1.22 -12.07
C ASP A 79 -4.95 -2.15 -11.16
N THR A 80 -5.06 -3.46 -11.38
CA THR A 80 -4.25 -4.46 -10.67
C THR A 80 -2.78 -4.32 -11.04
N ARG A 81 -2.48 -4.11 -12.33
CA ARG A 81 -1.13 -3.88 -12.83
C ARG A 81 -0.49 -2.64 -12.20
N ALA A 82 -1.26 -1.55 -12.08
CA ALA A 82 -0.80 -0.34 -11.39
C ALA A 82 -0.46 -0.60 -9.91
N GLY A 83 -1.25 -1.41 -9.21
CA GLY A 83 -0.95 -1.83 -7.84
C GLY A 83 0.37 -2.58 -7.74
N TYR A 84 0.60 -3.57 -8.61
CA TYR A 84 1.85 -4.33 -8.67
C TYR A 84 3.08 -3.48 -9.03
N VAL A 85 2.92 -2.47 -9.88
CA VAL A 85 3.99 -1.51 -10.18
C VAL A 85 4.36 -0.71 -8.93
N VAL A 86 3.36 -0.22 -8.19
CA VAL A 86 3.60 0.50 -6.92
C VAL A 86 4.27 -0.41 -5.91
N ASP A 87 3.83 -1.67 -5.80
CA ASP A 87 4.44 -2.65 -4.90
C ASP A 87 5.95 -2.85 -5.19
N LEU A 88 6.36 -2.89 -6.46
CA LEU A 88 7.78 -2.97 -6.83
C LEU A 88 8.56 -1.68 -6.49
N MET A 89 7.93 -0.51 -6.63
CA MET A 89 8.52 0.77 -6.23
C MET A 89 8.71 0.85 -4.71
N ASP A 90 7.72 0.40 -3.94
CA ASP A 90 7.80 0.32 -2.47
C ASP A 90 8.88 -0.68 -2.03
N ALA A 91 9.00 -1.82 -2.71
CA ALA A 91 10.08 -2.78 -2.49
C ALA A 91 11.47 -2.21 -2.84
N TYR A 92 11.57 -1.38 -3.89
CA TYR A 92 12.82 -0.68 -4.24
C TYR A 92 13.27 0.26 -3.13
N LEU A 93 12.37 1.00 -2.47
CA LEU A 93 12.73 1.91 -1.38
C LEU A 93 13.46 1.18 -0.24
N LEU A 94 13.16 -0.11 -0.05
CA LEU A 94 13.88 -0.97 0.87
C LEU A 94 15.21 -1.48 0.29
N TYR A 95 15.17 -2.04 -0.92
CA TYR A 95 16.24 -2.86 -1.48
C TYR A 95 17.30 -2.11 -2.28
N SER A 96 16.94 -0.94 -2.81
CA SER A 96 17.68 -0.26 -3.88
C SER A 96 18.00 -1.18 -5.08
N ASP A 97 17.15 -2.20 -5.35
CA ASP A 97 17.32 -3.10 -6.48
C ASP A 97 16.80 -2.42 -7.75
N MET A 98 17.72 -1.85 -8.53
CA MET A 98 17.39 -1.12 -9.75
C MET A 98 16.55 -1.94 -10.73
N ASN A 99 16.65 -3.28 -10.74
CA ASN A 99 15.82 -4.08 -11.64
C ASN A 99 14.34 -4.00 -11.30
N PHE A 100 13.98 -3.82 -10.03
CA PHE A 100 12.58 -3.59 -9.64
C PHE A 100 12.12 -2.21 -10.09
N LEU A 101 12.94 -1.19 -9.86
CA LEU A 101 12.60 0.18 -10.23
C LEU A 101 12.49 0.35 -11.75
N ASP A 102 13.43 -0.19 -12.52
CA ASP A 102 13.43 -0.09 -13.98
C ASP A 102 12.17 -0.74 -14.57
N VAL A 103 11.84 -1.97 -14.16
CA VAL A 103 10.61 -2.65 -14.60
C VAL A 103 9.36 -1.89 -14.17
N ALA A 104 9.34 -1.36 -12.95
CA ALA A 104 8.20 -0.61 -12.44
C ALA A 104 7.99 0.71 -13.22
N LEU A 105 9.04 1.49 -13.46
CA LEU A 105 8.96 2.74 -14.20
C LEU A 105 8.57 2.51 -15.67
N ASP A 106 9.18 1.55 -16.34
CA ASP A 106 8.81 1.20 -17.73
C ASP A 106 7.32 0.85 -17.80
N THR A 107 6.84 -0.01 -16.90
CA THR A 107 5.43 -0.42 -16.84
C THR A 107 4.51 0.76 -16.45
N ALA A 108 4.96 1.65 -15.56
CA ALA A 108 4.21 2.85 -15.16
C ALA A 108 3.96 3.76 -16.36
N TYR A 109 4.99 4.05 -17.15
CA TYR A 109 4.85 4.87 -18.36
C TYR A 109 4.02 4.18 -19.44
N GLU A 110 4.07 2.85 -19.57
CA GLU A 110 3.16 2.13 -20.47
C GLU A 110 1.68 2.26 -20.04
N ILE A 111 1.40 2.30 -18.74
CA ILE A 111 0.05 2.50 -18.19
C ILE A 111 -0.42 3.94 -18.37
N LEU A 112 0.44 4.91 -18.06
CA LEU A 112 0.10 6.32 -17.94
C LEU A 112 0.27 7.11 -19.25
N THR A 113 1.12 6.65 -20.16
CA THR A 113 1.43 7.31 -21.43
C THR A 113 1.30 6.31 -22.58
N PRO A 114 0.05 5.95 -22.97
CA PRO A 114 -0.18 4.95 -24.00
C PRO A 114 0.45 5.37 -25.33
N LYS A 115 0.86 4.37 -26.14
CA LYS A 115 1.55 4.59 -27.42
C LYS A 115 0.84 5.62 -28.30
N GLY A 116 1.57 6.66 -28.68
CA GLY A 116 1.06 7.77 -29.50
C GLY A 116 0.52 8.95 -28.69
N SER A 117 0.52 8.88 -27.36
CA SER A 117 0.28 10.04 -26.50
C SER A 117 1.58 10.78 -26.21
N GLU A 118 1.53 12.12 -26.29
CA GLU A 118 2.60 13.01 -25.82
C GLU A 118 2.41 13.44 -24.36
N LYS A 119 1.30 13.04 -23.73
CA LYS A 119 0.92 13.44 -22.37
C LYS A 119 0.46 12.27 -21.52
N MET A 120 0.58 12.44 -20.22
CA MET A 120 0.03 11.50 -19.25
C MET A 120 -1.51 11.49 -19.31
N VAL A 121 -2.10 10.32 -19.13
CA VAL A 121 -3.55 10.14 -19.06
C VAL A 121 -3.94 9.36 -17.82
N LEU A 122 -5.20 9.53 -17.38
CA LEU A 122 -5.79 8.71 -16.32
C LEU A 122 -6.48 7.49 -16.95
N PRO A 123 -5.88 6.29 -16.91
CA PRO A 123 -6.48 5.10 -17.51
C PRO A 123 -7.73 4.65 -16.75
N CYS A 124 -7.76 4.84 -15.43
CA CYS A 124 -8.92 4.64 -14.57
C CYS A 124 -8.84 5.55 -13.33
N ARG A 125 -9.96 5.65 -12.59
CA ARG A 125 -10.12 6.53 -11.42
C ARG A 125 -10.13 5.72 -10.12
N THR A 126 -8.97 5.14 -9.78
CA THR A 126 -8.81 4.17 -8.70
C THR A 126 -7.69 4.56 -7.73
N PRO A 127 -7.68 3.98 -6.51
CA PRO A 127 -6.61 4.21 -5.55
C PRO A 127 -5.23 3.78 -6.05
N ASN A 128 -5.12 2.68 -6.80
CA ASN A 128 -3.83 2.21 -7.32
C ASN A 128 -3.24 3.18 -8.34
N ILE A 129 -4.06 3.76 -9.22
CA ILE A 129 -3.59 4.83 -10.13
C ILE A 129 -3.16 6.06 -9.34
N CYS A 130 -3.88 6.44 -8.28
CA CYS A 130 -3.47 7.54 -7.42
C CYS A 130 -2.09 7.26 -6.77
N ARG A 131 -1.89 6.07 -6.21
CA ARG A 131 -0.60 5.64 -5.64
C ARG A 131 0.51 5.59 -6.69
N LEU A 132 0.21 5.13 -7.90
CA LEU A 132 1.15 5.09 -9.02
C LEU A 132 1.62 6.49 -9.38
N LEU A 133 0.70 7.44 -9.54
CA LEU A 133 1.02 8.83 -9.83
C LEU A 133 1.84 9.48 -8.71
N CYS A 134 1.52 9.20 -7.44
CA CYS A 134 2.33 9.69 -6.31
C CYS A 134 3.76 9.14 -6.38
N ASN A 135 3.92 7.84 -6.65
CA ASN A 135 5.24 7.24 -6.78
C ASN A 135 6.01 7.78 -8.00
N CYS A 136 5.36 7.91 -9.16
CA CYS A 136 5.98 8.55 -10.32
C CYS A 136 6.49 9.95 -9.97
N TYR A 137 5.66 10.79 -9.33
CA TYR A 137 6.09 12.09 -8.85
C TYR A 137 7.30 12.00 -7.90
N TYR A 138 7.30 11.06 -6.95
CA TYR A 138 8.42 10.86 -6.04
C TYR A 138 9.74 10.52 -6.76
N PHE A 139 9.70 9.61 -7.73
CA PHE A 139 10.92 9.15 -8.42
C PHE A 139 11.39 10.08 -9.54
N THR A 140 10.48 10.77 -10.23
CA THR A 140 10.81 11.52 -11.45
C THR A 140 10.70 13.04 -11.29
N GLY A 141 9.96 13.51 -10.28
CA GLY A 141 9.67 14.94 -10.09
C GLY A 141 8.71 15.52 -11.12
N GLU A 142 8.04 14.69 -11.93
CA GLU A 142 7.10 15.16 -12.94
C GLU A 142 5.83 15.75 -12.31
N GLU A 143 5.69 17.08 -12.38
CA GLU A 143 4.54 17.81 -11.81
C GLU A 143 3.19 17.32 -12.34
N GLU A 144 3.11 16.87 -13.59
CA GLU A 144 1.88 16.32 -14.18
C GLU A 144 1.32 15.14 -13.37
N SER A 145 2.21 14.26 -12.87
CA SER A 145 1.83 13.14 -12.00
C SER A 145 1.18 13.64 -10.71
N GLY A 146 1.79 14.66 -10.08
CA GLY A 146 1.28 15.27 -8.85
C GLY A 146 -0.08 15.94 -9.05
N LEU A 147 -0.27 16.65 -10.16
CA LEU A 147 -1.53 17.31 -10.52
C LEU A 147 -2.67 16.30 -10.75
N LEU A 148 -2.39 15.18 -11.43
CA LEU A 148 -3.36 14.12 -11.68
C LEU A 148 -3.71 13.38 -10.39
N ALA A 149 -2.74 13.07 -9.54
CA ALA A 149 -2.98 12.47 -8.22
C ALA A 149 -3.86 13.38 -7.35
N ARG A 150 -3.59 14.69 -7.35
CA ARG A 150 -4.41 15.69 -6.66
C ARG A 150 -5.86 15.66 -7.15
N SER A 151 -6.08 15.60 -8.47
CA SER A 151 -7.44 15.49 -9.03
C SER A 151 -8.17 14.26 -8.50
N LEU A 152 -7.51 13.10 -8.46
CA LEU A 152 -8.11 11.87 -7.95
C LEU A 152 -8.46 11.95 -6.47
N VAL A 153 -7.58 12.53 -5.64
CA VAL A 153 -7.86 12.70 -4.20
C VAL A 153 -9.01 13.69 -3.97
N THR A 154 -9.03 14.83 -4.67
CA THR A 154 -10.13 15.80 -4.57
C THR A 154 -11.46 15.17 -4.99
N GLU A 155 -11.46 14.34 -6.03
CA GLU A 155 -12.65 13.62 -6.48
C GLU A 155 -13.09 12.53 -5.49
N ALA A 156 -12.15 11.79 -4.90
CA ALA A 156 -12.43 10.74 -3.93
C ALA A 156 -13.00 11.29 -2.62
N LEU A 157 -12.48 12.43 -2.16
CA LEU A 157 -12.98 13.18 -0.99
C LEU A 157 -14.18 14.09 -1.33
N GLY A 158 -14.54 14.18 -2.61
CA GLY A 158 -15.68 14.94 -3.09
C GLY A 158 -17.02 14.40 -2.59
N LEU A 159 -18.02 15.28 -2.52
CA LEU A 159 -19.31 14.96 -1.90
C LEU A 159 -20.02 13.83 -2.65
N SER A 160 -20.34 12.75 -1.91
CA SER A 160 -21.31 11.67 -2.23
C SER A 160 -20.76 10.30 -2.65
N ARG A 161 -19.44 10.07 -2.72
CA ARG A 161 -18.94 8.73 -3.11
C ARG A 161 -19.10 7.75 -1.95
N LYS A 162 -20.03 6.80 -2.08
CA LYS A 162 -20.09 5.62 -1.21
C LYS A 162 -19.08 4.61 -1.70
N PHE A 163 -18.10 4.31 -0.88
CA PHE A 163 -17.12 3.26 -1.13
C PHE A 163 -17.61 1.93 -0.57
N SER A 164 -17.29 0.83 -1.25
CA SER A 164 -17.30 -0.49 -0.61
C SER A 164 -16.25 -0.57 0.50
N CYS A 165 -16.34 -1.56 1.39
CA CYS A 165 -15.36 -1.77 2.46
C CYS A 165 -13.92 -1.91 1.93
N GLU A 166 -13.74 -2.55 0.77
CA GLU A 166 -12.41 -2.71 0.15
C GLU A 166 -11.90 -1.40 -0.47
N GLU A 167 -12.78 -0.66 -1.15
CA GLU A 167 -12.42 0.66 -1.70
C GLU A 167 -12.11 1.68 -0.60
N LEU A 168 -12.76 1.60 0.56
CA LEU A 168 -12.51 2.50 1.70
C LEU A 168 -11.04 2.42 2.15
N ILE A 169 -10.55 1.21 2.41
CA ILE A 169 -9.16 0.98 2.86
C ILE A 169 -8.18 1.42 1.77
N ALA A 170 -8.42 1.02 0.52
CA ALA A 170 -7.52 1.34 -0.58
C ALA A 170 -7.43 2.86 -0.84
N TRP A 171 -8.56 3.58 -0.81
CA TRP A 171 -8.55 5.05 -0.93
C TRP A 171 -7.90 5.72 0.26
N TRP A 172 -8.09 5.21 1.47
CA TRP A 172 -7.41 5.72 2.65
C TRP A 172 -5.88 5.65 2.51
N GLU A 173 -5.36 4.51 2.05
CA GLU A 173 -3.94 4.34 1.77
C GLU A 173 -3.46 5.30 0.69
N ALA A 174 -4.18 5.40 -0.43
CA ALA A 174 -3.82 6.31 -1.52
C ALA A 174 -3.78 7.78 -1.09
N ILE A 175 -4.73 8.22 -0.25
CA ILE A 175 -4.77 9.58 0.31
C ILE A 175 -3.58 9.80 1.24
N ARG A 176 -3.24 8.84 2.10
CA ARG A 176 -2.06 8.94 2.96
C ARG A 176 -0.76 9.02 2.16
N THR A 177 -0.63 8.23 1.10
CA THR A 177 0.51 8.31 0.18
C THR A 177 0.60 9.70 -0.46
N TYR A 178 -0.52 10.22 -0.98
CA TYR A 178 -0.59 11.56 -1.55
C TYR A 178 -0.14 12.63 -0.54
N GLU A 179 -0.70 12.62 0.67
CA GLU A 179 -0.36 13.57 1.75
C GLU A 179 1.13 13.50 2.11
N SER A 180 1.73 12.30 2.12
CA SER A 180 3.13 12.09 2.47
C SER A 180 4.12 12.50 1.37
N VAL A 181 3.73 12.38 0.10
CA VAL A 181 4.64 12.54 -1.05
C VAL A 181 4.48 13.90 -1.72
N ILE A 182 3.25 14.31 -1.99
CA ILE A 182 2.93 15.55 -2.72
C ILE A 182 2.66 16.69 -1.74
N GLY A 183 2.01 16.40 -0.61
CA GLY A 183 1.75 17.39 0.44
C GLY A 183 0.41 18.12 0.29
N GLU A 184 0.35 19.35 0.80
CA GLU A 184 -0.93 20.07 0.95
C GLU A 184 -1.61 20.39 -0.39
N MET A 185 -2.93 20.20 -0.41
CA MET A 185 -3.76 20.56 -1.56
C MET A 185 -3.87 22.09 -1.68
N GLU A 186 -3.47 22.65 -2.82
CA GLU A 186 -3.75 24.04 -3.17
C GLU A 186 -5.23 24.22 -3.54
N VAL A 187 -6.09 24.22 -2.54
CA VAL A 187 -7.53 24.47 -2.66
C VAL A 187 -7.94 25.71 -1.85
N PRO A 188 -9.05 26.38 -2.20
CA PRO A 188 -9.59 27.45 -1.38
C PRO A 188 -9.79 27.00 0.07
N VAL A 189 -9.62 27.90 1.04
CA VAL A 189 -9.65 27.58 2.49
C VAL A 189 -10.93 26.83 2.90
N GLU A 190 -12.08 27.26 2.38
CA GLU A 190 -13.38 26.64 2.65
C GLU A 190 -13.45 25.19 2.15
N GLU A 191 -12.84 24.91 1.00
CA GLU A 191 -12.74 23.57 0.44
C GLU A 191 -11.71 22.74 1.21
N LYS A 192 -10.61 23.35 1.68
CA LYS A 192 -9.61 22.70 2.55
C LYS A 192 -10.26 22.19 3.83
N GLU A 193 -11.04 23.02 4.53
CA GLU A 193 -11.73 22.63 5.76
C GLU A 193 -12.72 21.48 5.53
N ARG A 194 -13.49 21.55 4.44
CA ARG A 194 -14.41 20.47 4.05
C ARG A 194 -13.67 19.15 3.81
N LEU A 195 -12.58 19.18 3.04
CA LEU A 195 -11.79 17.99 2.72
C LEU A 195 -11.12 17.40 3.97
N VAL A 196 -10.65 18.23 4.90
CA VAL A 196 -10.15 17.77 6.21
C VAL A 196 -11.25 17.05 6.99
N GLY A 197 -12.47 17.60 7.00
CA GLY A 197 -13.62 16.96 7.63
C GLY A 197 -13.96 15.59 7.02
N GLU A 198 -14.01 15.49 5.70
CA GLU A 198 -14.25 14.21 5.00
C GLU A 198 -13.12 13.22 5.23
N ARG A 199 -11.86 13.68 5.26
CA ARG A 199 -10.68 12.85 5.58
C ARG A 199 -10.75 12.27 7.00
N ILE A 200 -11.20 13.05 7.99
CA ILE A 200 -11.40 12.54 9.36
C ILE A 200 -12.52 11.48 9.39
N ARG A 201 -13.65 11.75 8.72
CA ARG A 201 -14.78 10.81 8.65
C ARG A 201 -14.40 9.49 7.97
N LEU A 202 -13.60 9.58 6.90
CA LEU A 202 -13.07 8.43 6.20
C LEU A 202 -12.18 7.59 7.12
N GLY A 203 -11.28 8.23 7.89
CA GLY A 203 -10.41 7.54 8.85
C GLY A 203 -11.18 6.72 9.88
N VAL A 204 -12.24 7.29 10.47
CA VAL A 204 -13.11 6.56 11.42
C VAL A 204 -13.81 5.38 10.75
N SER A 205 -14.26 5.55 9.50
CA SER A 205 -14.92 4.46 8.76
C SER A 205 -13.95 3.34 8.42
N VAL A 206 -12.70 3.67 8.10
CA VAL A 206 -11.64 2.71 7.81
C VAL A 206 -11.26 1.91 9.05
N GLU A 207 -11.12 2.57 10.20
CA GLU A 207 -10.85 1.89 11.48
C GLU A 207 -11.92 0.84 11.79
N GLN A 208 -13.20 1.19 11.62
CA GLN A 208 -14.32 0.24 11.79
C GLN A 208 -14.24 -0.96 10.84
N VAL A 209 -13.96 -0.72 9.55
CA VAL A 209 -13.84 -1.79 8.56
C VAL A 209 -12.62 -2.68 8.82
N GLU A 210 -11.51 -2.12 9.27
CA GLU A 210 -10.33 -2.88 9.67
C GLU A 210 -10.63 -3.76 10.90
N ASP A 211 -11.34 -3.23 11.90
CA ASP A 211 -11.76 -3.98 13.09
C ASP A 211 -12.67 -5.16 12.71
N GLU A 212 -13.67 -4.93 11.86
CA GLU A 212 -14.55 -5.99 11.33
C GLU A 212 -13.76 -7.10 10.62
N LYS A 213 -12.71 -6.75 9.86
CA LYS A 213 -11.85 -7.73 9.18
C LYS A 213 -11.01 -8.54 10.17
N ILE A 214 -10.52 -7.92 11.24
CA ILE A 214 -9.78 -8.60 12.30
C ILE A 214 -10.72 -9.58 13.03
N GLU A 215 -11.95 -9.18 13.32
CA GLU A 215 -12.97 -10.03 13.93
C GLU A 215 -13.34 -11.22 13.03
N ASP A 216 -13.58 -10.99 11.74
CA ASP A 216 -13.85 -12.06 10.76
C ASP A 216 -12.68 -13.05 10.67
N PHE A 217 -11.45 -12.54 10.65
CA PHE A 217 -10.25 -13.39 10.65
C PHE A 217 -10.13 -14.27 11.90
N GLN A 218 -10.49 -13.77 13.07
CA GLN A 218 -10.49 -14.58 14.31
C GLN A 218 -11.51 -15.72 14.25
N GLN A 219 -12.60 -15.57 13.48
CA GLN A 219 -13.62 -16.60 13.28
C GLN A 219 -13.27 -17.56 12.13
N ASN A 220 -12.69 -17.04 11.05
CA ASN A 220 -12.28 -17.79 9.86
C ASN A 220 -10.87 -17.41 9.42
N ASN A 221 -9.88 -18.14 9.94
CA ASN A 221 -8.48 -17.85 9.66
C ASN A 221 -7.90 -18.67 8.50
N SER A 222 -8.68 -19.34 7.67
CA SER A 222 -8.15 -20.26 6.65
C SER A 222 -7.78 -19.60 5.32
N ASP A 223 -8.40 -18.46 5.00
CA ASP A 223 -8.19 -17.74 3.74
C ASP A 223 -6.88 -16.95 3.74
N VAL A 224 -6.00 -17.27 2.78
CA VAL A 224 -4.69 -16.61 2.59
C VAL A 224 -4.85 -15.13 2.21
N CYS A 225 -5.89 -14.76 1.47
CA CYS A 225 -6.14 -13.35 1.13
C CYS A 225 -6.51 -12.55 2.38
N LEU A 226 -7.35 -13.13 3.26
CA LEU A 226 -7.71 -12.51 4.53
C LEU A 226 -6.51 -12.43 5.48
N ILE A 227 -5.71 -13.50 5.57
CA ILE A 227 -4.44 -13.52 6.32
C ILE A 227 -3.54 -12.36 5.88
N ALA A 228 -3.31 -12.19 4.58
CA ALA A 228 -2.44 -11.15 4.06
C ALA A 228 -2.97 -9.74 4.37
N LYS A 229 -4.27 -9.50 4.21
CA LYS A 229 -4.91 -8.22 4.54
C LYS A 229 -4.80 -7.88 6.03
N VAL A 230 -5.10 -8.84 6.91
CA VAL A 230 -5.04 -8.64 8.36
C VAL A 230 -3.60 -8.50 8.83
N PHE A 231 -2.66 -9.19 8.18
CA PHE A 231 -1.24 -9.07 8.47
C PHE A 231 -0.75 -7.64 8.21
N ASP A 232 -1.09 -7.06 7.07
CA ASP A 232 -0.78 -5.66 6.75
C ASP A 232 -1.38 -4.69 7.78
N ILE A 233 -2.69 -4.81 8.06
CA ILE A 233 -3.39 -3.97 9.04
C ILE A 233 -2.70 -4.02 10.41
N LEU A 234 -2.46 -5.22 10.95
CA LEU A 234 -1.86 -5.39 12.27
C LEU A 234 -0.40 -4.93 12.31
N ALA A 235 0.38 -5.17 11.25
CA ALA A 235 1.76 -4.70 11.17
C ALA A 235 1.82 -3.17 11.20
N ARG A 236 0.95 -2.50 10.44
CA ARG A 236 0.83 -1.03 10.44
C ARG A 236 0.41 -0.49 11.80
N ARG A 237 -0.60 -1.10 12.45
CA ARG A 237 -1.06 -0.68 13.79
C ARG A 237 0.01 -0.88 14.85
N GLU A 238 0.70 -2.03 14.87
CA GLU A 238 1.76 -2.28 15.85
C GLU A 238 2.93 -1.29 15.68
N PHE A 239 3.27 -0.91 14.44
CA PHE A 239 4.31 0.09 14.21
C PHE A 239 3.89 1.48 14.75
N ILE A 240 2.64 1.91 14.52
CA ILE A 240 2.10 3.16 15.10
C ILE A 240 2.15 3.10 16.62
N MET A 241 1.68 2.00 17.23
CA MET A 241 1.71 1.81 18.68
C MET A 241 3.14 1.86 19.23
N CYS A 242 4.11 1.29 18.53
CA CYS A 242 5.52 1.35 18.92
C CYS A 242 6.05 2.79 18.82
N ASN A 243 5.67 3.56 17.80
CA ASN A 243 5.99 4.98 17.70
C ASN A 243 5.36 5.81 18.83
N GLU A 244 4.16 5.50 19.28
CA GLU A 244 3.54 6.20 20.42
C GLU A 244 4.21 5.87 21.75
N VAL A 245 4.64 4.62 21.95
CA VAL A 245 5.25 4.15 23.20
C VAL A 245 6.74 4.53 23.31
N PHE A 246 7.46 4.48 22.19
CA PHE A 246 8.93 4.59 22.15
C PHE A 246 9.43 5.76 21.30
N GLY A 247 8.59 6.33 20.43
CA GLY A 247 8.92 7.52 19.64
C GLY A 247 9.10 8.72 20.57
N LYS A 248 10.24 9.39 20.43
CA LYS A 248 10.55 10.65 21.11
C LYS A 248 10.36 11.81 20.16
#